data_AF-F2S547-F1
#
_entry.id   AF-F2S547-F1
#
_cell.length_a   1.000
_cell.length_b   1.000
_cell.length_c   1.000
_cell.angle_alpha   90.00
_cell.angle_beta   90.00
_cell.angle_gamma   90.00
#
_symmetry.space_group_name_H-M   'P 1'
#
loop_
_entity.id
_entity.type
_entity.pdbx_description
1 polymer ?
#
loop_
_entity_poly.entity_id
_entity_poly.type
_entity_poly.pdbx_seq_one_letter_code
_entity_poly.pdbx_strand_id
1 'polypeptide(L)'
;MLTRTSESKLSFFSPLRDEGVPYLRAMVHYCSIASKVWYSGFGSKADLTVKKDRMGYLDYQIVEWMKHIPDPLNFYSVDNSSNSDGVNRSIQRLRYVLYIRGNHMRILIYRPVLHSATSIIENMAYAQTVVEIAKDTIRVLSELNRTTDIYRSQQILFNYFLVGALVVLFLAISHAPVKFNRQLTEEFHMALNLVKGFSTKSYISKRLWKMIKGLREVGERLGLLPHTLPTESADPHSTAAVAMARTCRAFG
;
A
#
# COMPACT_ATOMS: atom_id res chain seq x y z
N MET A 1 39.71 -55.40 -16.00
CA MET A 1 38.66 -55.94 -15.13
C MET A 1 38.16 -54.79 -14.25
N LEU A 2 36.95 -54.27 -14.54
CA LEU A 2 35.95 -53.61 -13.66
C LEU A 2 36.44 -52.46 -12.73
N THR A 3 35.80 -51.31 -12.53
CA THR A 3 34.51 -50.75 -12.93
C THR A 3 34.50 -49.27 -12.54
N ARG A 4 33.76 -48.50 -13.32
CA ARG A 4 33.36 -47.10 -13.17
C ARG A 4 32.21 -46.96 -12.15
N THR A 5 32.34 -46.12 -11.14
CA THR A 5 31.27 -45.46 -10.33
C THR A 5 31.97 -44.46 -9.40
N SER A 6 31.58 -43.20 -9.19
CA SER A 6 30.31 -42.51 -9.43
C SER A 6 30.57 -41.01 -9.64
N GLU A 7 30.24 -40.51 -10.83
CA GLU A 7 29.82 -39.13 -11.03
C GLU A 7 28.44 -38.93 -10.38
N SER A 8 28.26 -37.87 -9.59
CA SER A 8 26.96 -37.21 -9.34
C SER A 8 27.10 -36.06 -8.32
N LYS A 9 27.94 -35.09 -8.65
CA LYS A 9 27.79 -33.71 -8.15
C LYS A 9 27.90 -32.80 -9.37
N LEU A 10 26.94 -31.88 -9.50
CA LEU A 10 26.75 -30.89 -10.57
C LEU A 10 25.90 -31.35 -11.78
N SER A 11 24.64 -31.66 -11.51
CA SER A 11 23.58 -31.52 -12.51
C SER A 11 22.26 -31.07 -11.85
N PHE A 12 22.27 -29.96 -11.11
CA PHE A 12 21.03 -29.30 -10.66
C PHE A 12 20.71 -28.01 -11.43
N PHE A 13 21.56 -27.61 -12.37
CA PHE A 13 21.20 -26.61 -13.37
C PHE A 13 20.96 -27.32 -14.70
N SER A 14 19.88 -28.09 -14.79
CA SER A 14 19.25 -28.29 -16.09
C SER A 14 18.39 -27.05 -16.33
N PRO A 15 18.53 -26.34 -17.46
CA PRO A 15 17.66 -25.22 -17.77
C PRO A 15 16.26 -25.80 -17.92
N LEU A 16 15.35 -25.45 -17.01
CA LEU A 16 13.93 -25.73 -17.22
C LEU A 16 13.54 -25.09 -18.55
N ARG A 17 13.56 -25.86 -19.64
CA ARG A 17 12.71 -25.64 -20.80
C ARG A 17 11.30 -25.81 -20.29
N ASP A 18 10.69 -24.72 -19.87
CA ASP A 18 9.32 -24.71 -19.39
C ASP A 18 8.60 -23.51 -20.02
N GLU A 19 8.01 -23.81 -21.18
CA GLU A 19 6.97 -23.03 -21.85
C GLU A 19 5.68 -22.91 -20.98
N GLY A 20 5.64 -23.52 -19.78
CA GLY A 20 4.41 -23.81 -19.05
C GLY A 20 3.90 -22.80 -18.00
N VAL A 21 4.72 -21.89 -17.45
CA VAL A 21 4.21 -21.00 -16.37
C VAL A 21 4.72 -19.55 -16.48
N PRO A 22 4.08 -18.71 -17.33
CA PRO A 22 4.46 -17.30 -17.53
C PRO A 22 4.53 -16.50 -16.21
N TYR A 23 3.69 -16.83 -15.24
CA TYR A 23 3.72 -16.26 -13.89
C TYR A 23 5.02 -16.56 -13.14
N LEU A 24 5.52 -17.80 -13.19
CA LEU A 24 6.72 -18.18 -12.44
C LEU A 24 7.95 -17.46 -12.99
N ARG A 25 8.06 -17.33 -14.32
CA ARG A 25 9.13 -16.55 -14.96
C ARG A 25 9.11 -15.09 -14.51
N ALA A 26 7.94 -14.46 -14.53
CA ALA A 26 7.77 -13.10 -14.02
C ALA A 26 8.19 -13.00 -12.54
N MET A 27 7.86 -14.00 -11.73
CA MET A 27 8.22 -14.04 -10.30
C MET A 27 9.71 -14.26 -10.04
N VAL A 28 10.42 -15.03 -10.87
CA VAL A 28 11.89 -15.19 -10.75
C VAL A 28 12.58 -13.85 -10.99
N HIS A 29 12.15 -13.11 -12.01
CA HIS A 29 12.69 -11.78 -12.31
C HIS A 29 12.36 -10.79 -11.19
N TYR A 30 11.12 -10.81 -10.69
CA TYR A 30 10.70 -10.04 -9.52
C TYR A 30 11.58 -10.31 -8.31
N CYS A 31 11.81 -11.58 -7.94
CA CYS A 31 12.61 -11.95 -6.78
C CYS A 31 14.07 -11.48 -6.92
N SER A 32 14.64 -11.54 -8.13
CA SER A 32 15.97 -11.01 -8.42
C SER A 32 16.04 -9.51 -8.14
N ILE A 33 15.08 -8.73 -8.66
CA ILE A 33 15.03 -7.28 -8.42
C ILE A 33 14.78 -6.97 -6.95
N ALA A 34 13.82 -7.66 -6.32
CA ALA A 34 13.48 -7.48 -4.92
C ALA A 34 14.70 -7.70 -4.02
N SER A 35 15.52 -8.72 -4.28
CA SER A 35 16.76 -8.96 -3.52
C SER A 35 17.70 -7.74 -3.58
N LYS A 36 17.87 -7.12 -4.76
CA LYS A 36 18.69 -5.90 -4.93
C LYS A 36 18.10 -4.72 -4.14
N VAL A 37 16.78 -4.59 -4.10
CA VAL A 37 16.07 -3.56 -3.31
C VAL A 37 16.22 -3.80 -1.80
N TRP A 38 16.22 -5.05 -1.34
CA TRP A 38 16.45 -5.36 0.07
C TRP A 38 17.90 -5.09 0.50
N TYR A 39 18.87 -5.47 -0.33
CA TYR A 39 20.30 -5.27 -0.04
C TYR A 39 20.79 -3.84 -0.29
N SER A 40 20.01 -2.96 -0.92
CA SER A 40 20.39 -1.56 -1.12
C SER A 40 20.36 -0.72 0.16
N GLY A 41 19.75 -1.25 1.24
CA GLY A 41 19.71 -0.58 2.53
C GLY A 41 18.84 0.68 2.54
N PHE A 42 17.78 0.75 1.70
CA PHE A 42 16.82 1.86 1.72
C PHE A 42 16.14 2.03 3.09
N GLY A 43 16.07 1.00 3.92
CA GLY A 43 15.58 1.09 5.30
C GLY A 43 16.54 1.70 6.33
N SER A 44 17.80 1.95 5.98
CA SER A 44 18.82 2.52 6.89
C SER A 44 18.93 4.04 6.72
N LYS A 45 19.25 4.76 7.81
CA LYS A 45 19.46 6.23 7.87
C LYS A 45 20.60 6.76 6.97
N ALA A 46 21.20 5.92 6.14
CA ALA A 46 22.29 6.29 5.25
C ALA A 46 21.84 7.30 4.18
N ASP A 47 22.79 8.16 3.81
CA ASP A 47 22.63 9.34 2.97
C ASP A 47 21.84 9.05 1.68
N LEU A 48 20.75 9.80 1.49
CA LEU A 48 19.87 9.68 0.33
C LEU A 48 20.54 10.21 -0.94
N THR A 49 21.52 11.11 -0.83
CA THR A 49 22.22 11.72 -1.98
C THR A 49 23.01 10.67 -2.77
N VAL A 50 23.78 9.83 -2.09
CA VAL A 50 24.55 8.71 -2.67
C VAL A 50 23.64 7.63 -3.25
N LYS A 51 22.37 7.60 -2.85
CA LYS A 51 21.40 6.58 -3.23
C LYS A 51 20.51 6.96 -4.41
N LYS A 52 20.52 8.21 -4.91
CA LYS A 52 19.57 8.66 -5.96
C LYS A 52 19.70 7.89 -7.26
N ASP A 53 20.92 7.72 -7.77
CA ASP A 53 21.16 6.97 -9.02
C ASP A 53 20.74 5.50 -8.88
N ARG A 54 21.02 4.92 -7.71
CA ARG A 54 20.60 3.55 -7.39
C ARG A 54 19.08 3.41 -7.28
N MET A 55 18.40 4.41 -6.71
CA MET A 55 16.94 4.47 -6.66
C MET A 55 16.36 4.48 -8.08
N GLY A 56 16.84 5.39 -8.94
CA GLY A 56 16.38 5.48 -10.33
C GLY A 56 16.63 4.21 -11.14
N TYR A 57 17.80 3.59 -11.01
CA TYR A 57 18.13 2.35 -11.72
C TYR A 57 17.28 1.15 -11.26
N LEU A 58 17.00 1.04 -9.97
CA LEU A 58 16.12 -0.02 -9.45
C LEU A 58 14.66 0.23 -9.84
N ASP A 59 14.21 1.50 -9.82
CA ASP A 59 12.87 1.86 -10.29
C ASP A 59 12.68 1.53 -11.77
N TYR A 60 13.68 1.85 -12.59
CA TYR A 60 13.70 1.47 -14.01
C TYR A 60 13.55 -0.05 -14.19
N GLN A 61 14.33 -0.86 -13.47
CA GLN A 61 14.21 -2.32 -13.55
C GLN A 61 12.81 -2.82 -13.16
N ILE A 62 12.16 -2.19 -12.18
CA ILE A 62 10.80 -2.56 -11.77
C ILE A 62 9.78 -2.18 -12.83
N VAL A 63 9.83 -0.95 -13.33
CA VAL A 63 8.93 -0.47 -14.39
C VAL A 63 9.09 -1.33 -15.64
N GLU A 64 10.33 -1.67 -15.99
CA GLU A 64 10.62 -2.53 -17.12
C GLU A 64 10.11 -3.95 -16.92
N TRP A 65 10.27 -4.50 -15.72
CA TRP A 65 9.66 -5.78 -15.35
C TRP A 65 8.14 -5.75 -15.45
N MET A 66 7.47 -4.68 -14.99
CA MET A 66 6.02 -4.53 -15.08
C MET A 66 5.54 -4.52 -16.54
N LYS A 67 6.27 -3.86 -17.44
CA LYS A 67 5.97 -3.83 -18.88
C LYS A 67 6.14 -5.20 -19.56
N HIS A 68 7.07 -6.01 -19.08
CA HIS A 68 7.35 -7.34 -19.61
C HIS A 68 6.46 -8.44 -19.03
N ILE A 69 5.46 -8.09 -18.21
CA ILE A 69 4.45 -9.05 -17.76
C ILE A 69 3.63 -9.47 -18.99
N PRO A 70 3.50 -10.78 -19.27
CA PRO A 70 2.74 -11.27 -20.42
C PRO A 70 1.31 -10.71 -20.45
N ASP A 71 0.79 -10.38 -21.63
CA ASP A 71 -0.56 -9.84 -21.85
C ASP A 71 -1.70 -10.53 -21.06
N PRO A 72 -1.77 -11.88 -20.97
CA PRO A 72 -2.82 -12.52 -20.16
C PRO A 72 -2.71 -12.20 -18.66
N LEU A 73 -1.55 -11.78 -18.17
CA LEU A 73 -1.25 -11.44 -16.78
C LEU A 73 -1.02 -9.93 -16.55
N ASN A 74 -1.11 -9.10 -17.60
CA ASN A 74 -0.90 -7.67 -17.49
C ASN A 74 -2.15 -6.96 -16.93
N PHE A 75 -1.95 -5.94 -16.10
CA PHE A 75 -2.99 -5.07 -15.57
C PHE A 75 -2.82 -3.68 -16.17
N TYR A 76 -3.74 -3.28 -17.06
CA TYR A 76 -3.59 -2.06 -17.84
C TYR A 76 -4.09 -0.81 -17.11
N SER A 77 -5.21 -0.88 -16.40
CA SER A 77 -5.76 0.21 -15.57
C SER A 77 -7.06 -0.25 -14.90
N VAL A 78 -7.47 0.46 -13.83
CA VAL A 78 -8.83 0.42 -13.26
C VAL A 78 -9.88 0.85 -14.30
N ASP A 79 -9.55 1.81 -15.16
CA ASP A 79 -10.47 2.38 -16.17
C ASP A 79 -10.65 1.48 -17.41
N ASN A 80 -9.70 0.56 -17.66
CA ASN A 80 -9.75 -0.42 -18.75
C ASN A 80 -10.41 -1.75 -18.33
N SER A 81 -11.23 -1.71 -17.28
CA SER A 81 -11.95 -2.88 -16.73
C SER A 81 -12.98 -3.48 -17.71
N SER A 82 -13.24 -2.85 -18.86
CA SER A 82 -14.05 -3.42 -19.95
C SER A 82 -13.52 -4.75 -20.50
N ASN A 83 -12.25 -5.10 -20.24
CA ASN A 83 -11.66 -6.40 -20.60
C ASN A 83 -11.85 -7.51 -19.53
N SER A 84 -12.67 -7.29 -18.49
CA SER A 84 -12.88 -8.30 -17.43
C SER A 84 -14.03 -9.28 -17.68
N ASP A 85 -14.88 -9.04 -18.68
CA ASP A 85 -15.95 -9.99 -19.02
C ASP A 85 -15.35 -11.26 -19.63
N GLY A 86 -15.49 -12.38 -18.90
CA GLY A 86 -15.06 -13.72 -19.33
C GLY A 86 -13.64 -14.15 -18.89
N VAL A 87 -12.86 -13.32 -18.20
CA VAL A 87 -11.53 -13.72 -17.71
C VAL A 87 -11.64 -14.60 -16.46
N ASN A 88 -10.94 -15.74 -16.46
CA ASN A 88 -10.89 -16.64 -15.31
C ASN A 88 -10.45 -15.89 -14.04
N ARG A 89 -11.23 -16.01 -12.96
CA ARG A 89 -10.97 -15.42 -11.63
C ARG A 89 -9.51 -15.57 -11.17
N SER A 90 -8.90 -16.73 -11.43
CA SER A 90 -7.52 -17.00 -11.03
C SER A 90 -6.51 -16.11 -11.78
N ILE A 91 -6.73 -15.85 -13.07
CA ILE A 91 -5.91 -14.97 -13.91
C ILE A 91 -6.11 -13.52 -13.48
N GLN A 92 -7.36 -13.10 -13.27
CA GLN A 92 -7.67 -11.76 -12.78
C GLN A 92 -6.96 -11.48 -11.45
N ARG A 93 -7.00 -12.44 -10.51
CA ARG A 93 -6.23 -12.35 -9.25
C ARG A 93 -4.73 -12.15 -9.49
N LEU A 94 -4.13 -12.92 -10.40
CA LEU A 94 -2.70 -12.81 -10.68
C LEU A 94 -2.33 -11.43 -11.25
N ARG A 95 -3.17 -10.86 -12.13
CA ARG A 95 -2.99 -9.49 -12.67
C ARG A 95 -2.87 -8.47 -11.54
N TYR A 96 -3.84 -8.45 -10.64
CA TYR A 96 -3.86 -7.53 -9.50
C TYR A 96 -2.64 -7.73 -8.59
N VAL A 97 -2.30 -8.98 -8.24
CA VAL A 97 -1.17 -9.26 -7.34
C VAL A 97 0.16 -8.85 -7.95
N LEU A 98 0.40 -9.13 -9.23
CA LEU A 98 1.64 -8.75 -9.91
C LEU A 98 1.80 -7.23 -9.98
N TYR A 99 0.74 -6.53 -10.36
CA TYR A 99 0.73 -5.07 -10.44
C TYR A 99 1.03 -4.43 -9.08
N ILE A 100 0.30 -4.83 -8.04
CA ILE A 100 0.48 -4.31 -6.67
C ILE A 100 1.88 -4.64 -6.13
N ARG A 101 2.46 -5.79 -6.48
CA ARG A 101 3.84 -6.14 -6.13
C ARG A 101 4.85 -5.17 -6.74
N GLY A 102 4.66 -4.77 -8.00
CA GLY A 102 5.45 -3.73 -8.64
C GLY A 102 5.38 -2.42 -7.86
N ASN A 103 4.18 -1.92 -7.63
CA ASN A 103 3.95 -0.71 -6.83
C ASN A 103 4.59 -0.78 -5.45
N HIS A 104 4.49 -1.94 -4.78
CA HIS A 104 5.08 -2.13 -3.46
C HIS A 104 6.61 -2.01 -3.46
N MET A 105 7.30 -2.59 -4.45
CA MET A 105 8.76 -2.44 -4.56
C MET A 105 9.15 -0.98 -4.78
N ARG A 106 8.42 -0.25 -5.63
CA ARG A 106 8.67 1.19 -5.85
C ARG A 106 8.44 1.99 -4.57
N ILE A 107 7.42 1.64 -3.78
CA ILE A 107 7.21 2.22 -2.44
C ILE A 107 8.43 1.97 -1.55
N LEU A 108 9.00 0.75 -1.53
CA LEU A 108 10.18 0.46 -0.72
C LEU A 108 11.41 1.28 -1.13
N ILE A 109 11.58 1.56 -2.43
CA ILE A 109 12.68 2.38 -2.96
C ILE A 109 12.54 3.83 -2.51
N TYR A 110 11.37 4.44 -2.70
CA TYR A 110 11.21 5.88 -2.51
C TYR A 110 10.75 6.28 -1.10
N ARG A 111 10.20 5.37 -0.29
CA ARG A 111 9.77 5.66 1.09
C ARG A 111 10.78 6.44 1.94
N PRO A 112 12.11 6.22 1.84
CA PRO A 112 13.08 6.95 2.67
C PRO A 112 13.02 8.47 2.50
N VAL A 113 12.57 8.96 1.33
CA VAL A 113 12.44 10.41 1.08
C VAL A 113 11.40 11.07 1.98
N LEU A 114 10.47 10.28 2.54
CA LEU A 114 9.38 10.74 3.40
C LEU A 114 9.72 10.70 4.90
N HIS A 115 10.95 10.36 5.31
CA HIS A 115 11.30 10.22 6.72
C HIS A 115 11.47 11.55 7.47
N SER A 116 11.55 12.69 6.77
CA SER A 116 11.59 14.02 7.37
C SER A 116 11.02 15.09 6.45
N ALA A 117 10.55 16.20 7.02
CA ALA A 117 10.04 17.34 6.25
C ALA A 117 11.11 17.94 5.33
N THR A 118 12.35 18.07 5.82
CA THR A 118 13.49 18.56 5.03
C THR A 118 13.78 17.66 3.84
N SER A 119 13.83 16.34 4.04
CA SER A 119 14.06 15.38 2.97
C SER A 119 12.97 15.44 1.90
N ILE A 120 11.71 15.64 2.30
CA ILE A 120 10.59 15.82 1.36
C ILE A 120 10.80 17.07 0.51
N ILE A 121 11.17 18.20 1.12
CA ILE A 121 11.36 19.46 0.40
C ILE A 121 12.51 19.35 -0.60
N GLU A 122 13.63 18.74 -0.21
CA GLU A 122 14.80 18.53 -1.07
C GLU A 122 14.55 17.53 -2.20
N ASN A 123 13.62 16.59 -2.02
CA ASN A 123 13.36 15.47 -2.92
C ASN A 123 11.88 15.42 -3.35
N MET A 124 11.27 16.60 -3.56
CA MET A 124 9.83 16.72 -3.74
C MET A 124 9.28 15.89 -4.90
N ALA A 125 10.02 15.78 -6.01
CA ALA A 125 9.61 14.95 -7.15
C ALA A 125 9.52 13.46 -6.78
N TYR A 126 10.47 12.94 -6.01
CA TYR A 126 10.44 11.55 -5.52
C TYR A 126 9.35 11.36 -4.45
N ALA A 127 9.14 12.35 -3.59
CA ALA A 127 8.05 12.35 -2.62
C ALA A 127 6.67 12.29 -3.31
N GLN A 128 6.46 13.09 -4.35
CA GLN A 128 5.22 13.03 -5.14
C GLN A 128 5.08 11.67 -5.84
N THR A 129 6.15 11.15 -6.43
CA THR A 129 6.14 9.86 -7.11
C THR A 129 5.67 8.73 -6.19
N VAL A 130 6.23 8.64 -4.97
CA VAL A 130 5.82 7.58 -4.02
C VAL A 130 4.41 7.77 -3.51
N VAL A 131 3.95 9.02 -3.36
CA VAL A 131 2.58 9.35 -2.98
C VAL A 131 1.59 8.92 -4.08
N GLU A 132 1.88 9.21 -5.34
CA GLU A 132 1.03 8.75 -6.46
C GLU A 132 0.96 7.23 -6.56
N ILE A 133 2.08 6.53 -6.34
CA ILE A 133 2.10 5.06 -6.32
C ILE A 133 1.26 4.51 -5.15
N ALA A 134 1.30 5.15 -3.98
CA ALA A 134 0.47 4.75 -2.85
C ALA A 134 -1.02 5.00 -3.11
N LYS A 135 -1.37 6.14 -3.72
CA LYS A 135 -2.75 6.46 -4.13
C LYS A 135 -3.27 5.43 -5.12
N ASP A 136 -2.52 5.14 -6.17
CA ASP A 136 -2.85 4.13 -7.17
C ASP A 136 -3.05 2.75 -6.52
N THR A 137 -2.17 2.34 -5.62
CA THR A 137 -2.32 1.09 -4.87
C THR A 137 -3.64 1.02 -4.11
N ILE A 138 -4.03 2.10 -3.42
CA ILE A 138 -5.30 2.15 -2.67
C ILE A 138 -6.50 2.12 -3.62
N ARG A 139 -6.45 2.83 -4.74
CA ARG A 139 -7.50 2.84 -5.77
C ARG A 139 -7.70 1.45 -6.35
N VAL A 140 -6.62 0.78 -6.75
CA VAL A 140 -6.64 -0.60 -7.28
C VAL A 140 -7.20 -1.59 -6.25
N LEU A 141 -6.80 -1.50 -4.98
CA LEU A 141 -7.32 -2.35 -3.92
C LEU A 141 -8.81 -2.10 -3.64
N SER A 142 -9.24 -0.84 -3.70
CA SER A 142 -10.63 -0.44 -3.50
C SER A 142 -11.51 -0.96 -4.62
N GLU A 143 -11.05 -0.83 -5.85
CA GLU A 143 -11.74 -1.38 -7.01
C GLU A 143 -11.83 -2.90 -6.94
N LEU A 144 -10.73 -3.57 -6.57
CA LEU A 144 -10.71 -5.02 -6.41
C LEU A 144 -11.75 -5.49 -5.38
N ASN A 145 -11.89 -4.77 -4.26
CA ASN A 145 -12.88 -5.09 -3.22
C ASN A 145 -14.33 -4.74 -3.62
N ARG A 146 -14.52 -3.78 -4.52
CA ARG A 146 -15.84 -3.35 -5.01
C ARG A 146 -16.37 -4.29 -6.10
N THR A 147 -15.52 -4.69 -7.03
CA THR A 147 -15.91 -5.45 -8.23
C THR A 147 -15.78 -6.96 -8.07
N THR A 148 -14.94 -7.43 -7.13
CA THR A 148 -14.68 -8.86 -6.94
C THR A 148 -14.67 -9.23 -5.45
N ASP A 149 -14.87 -10.51 -5.18
CA ASP A 149 -14.69 -11.12 -3.85
C ASP A 149 -13.25 -11.66 -3.65
N ILE A 150 -12.33 -11.38 -4.57
CA ILE A 150 -10.92 -11.78 -4.49
C ILE A 150 -10.25 -11.12 -3.28
N TYR A 151 -10.50 -9.82 -3.06
CA TYR A 151 -9.96 -9.10 -1.90
C TYR A 151 -10.39 -9.78 -0.60
N ARG A 152 -11.69 -10.12 -0.48
CA ARG A 152 -12.26 -10.77 0.71
C ARG A 152 -11.69 -12.18 0.93
N SER A 153 -11.41 -12.89 -0.15
CA SER A 153 -10.84 -14.24 -0.11
C SER A 153 -9.38 -14.26 0.38
N GLN A 154 -8.60 -13.20 0.12
CA GLN A 154 -7.16 -13.14 0.44
C GLN A 154 -6.80 -11.85 1.19
N GLN A 155 -7.61 -11.47 2.16
CA GLN A 155 -7.44 -10.22 2.92
C GLN A 155 -6.04 -10.08 3.51
N ILE A 156 -5.45 -11.14 4.05
CA ILE A 156 -4.10 -11.09 4.66
C ILE A 156 -3.05 -10.61 3.66
N LEU A 157 -3.10 -11.12 2.42
CA LEU A 157 -2.17 -10.76 1.35
C LEU A 157 -2.33 -9.29 0.95
N PHE A 158 -3.55 -8.85 0.65
CA PHE A 158 -3.80 -7.49 0.18
C PHE A 158 -3.64 -6.44 1.29
N ASN A 159 -3.96 -6.80 2.54
CA ASN A 159 -3.77 -5.93 3.69
C ASN A 159 -2.29 -5.60 3.92
N TYR A 160 -1.36 -6.52 3.59
CA TYR A 160 0.06 -6.21 3.65
C TYR A 160 0.43 -5.03 2.73
N PHE A 161 -0.09 -5.03 1.50
CA PHE A 161 0.13 -3.93 0.56
C PHE A 161 -0.60 -2.65 0.97
N LEU A 162 -1.82 -2.76 1.48
CA LEU A 162 -2.58 -1.63 2.02
C LEU A 162 -1.83 -0.94 3.17
N VAL A 163 -1.24 -1.72 4.08
CA VAL A 163 -0.40 -1.18 5.16
C VAL A 163 0.76 -0.38 4.58
N GLY A 164 1.44 -0.91 3.55
CA GLY A 164 2.55 -0.21 2.89
C GLY A 164 2.14 1.15 2.32
N ALA A 165 1.00 1.22 1.63
CA ALA A 165 0.47 2.46 1.07
C ALA A 165 0.02 3.45 2.16
N LEU A 166 -0.64 2.97 3.22
CA LEU A 166 -1.07 3.81 4.35
C LEU A 166 0.10 4.44 5.10
N VAL A 167 1.22 3.73 5.22
CA VAL A 167 2.45 4.28 5.81
C VAL A 167 2.98 5.46 4.99
N VAL A 168 2.94 5.37 3.66
CA VAL A 168 3.33 6.47 2.77
C VAL A 168 2.42 7.68 2.97
N LEU A 169 1.10 7.50 2.96
CA LEU A 169 0.14 8.58 3.21
C LEU A 169 0.38 9.24 4.58
N PHE A 170 0.59 8.44 5.62
CA PHE A 170 0.83 8.94 6.97
C PHE A 170 2.12 9.76 7.05
N LEU A 171 3.22 9.28 6.47
CA LEU A 171 4.49 10.01 6.46
C LEU A 171 4.38 11.33 5.68
N ALA A 172 3.74 11.31 4.51
CA ALA A 172 3.54 12.50 3.69
C ALA A 172 2.73 13.58 4.42
N ILE A 173 1.60 13.20 5.05
CA ILE A 173 0.74 14.14 5.79
C ILE A 173 1.41 14.61 7.09
N SER A 174 2.12 13.72 7.79
CA SER A 174 2.79 14.08 9.06
C SER A 174 3.95 15.05 8.86
N HIS A 175 4.71 14.91 7.77
CA HIS A 175 5.91 15.72 7.53
C HIS A 175 5.66 16.92 6.61
N ALA A 176 4.68 16.87 5.71
CA ALA A 176 4.38 17.95 4.77
C ALA A 176 2.87 18.12 4.54
N PRO A 177 2.09 18.43 5.59
CA PRO A 177 0.63 18.51 5.51
C PRO A 177 0.18 19.56 4.49
N VAL A 178 0.73 20.77 4.51
CA VAL A 178 0.32 21.85 3.59
C VAL A 178 0.38 21.46 2.12
N LYS A 179 1.29 20.54 1.74
CA LYS A 179 1.46 20.07 0.36
C LYS A 179 0.54 18.90 0.03
N PHE A 180 0.56 17.84 0.83
CA PHE A 180 -0.09 16.58 0.46
C PHE A 180 -1.54 16.46 0.91
N ASN A 181 -1.99 17.37 1.75
CA ASN A 181 -3.23 17.17 2.45
C ASN A 181 -4.47 17.04 1.55
N ARG A 182 -4.73 18.05 0.70
CA ARG A 182 -5.90 18.08 -0.18
C ARG A 182 -5.92 16.94 -1.21
N GLN A 183 -4.74 16.44 -1.59
CA GLN A 183 -4.59 15.43 -2.65
C GLN A 183 -4.70 13.99 -2.14
N LEU A 184 -4.78 13.76 -0.82
CA LEU A 184 -4.85 12.41 -0.23
C LEU A 184 -6.16 12.14 0.50
N THR A 185 -7.06 13.11 0.57
CA THR A 185 -8.34 12.98 1.28
C THR A 185 -9.20 11.85 0.68
N GLU A 186 -9.28 11.76 -0.64
CA GLU A 186 -10.10 10.76 -1.32
C GLU A 186 -9.59 9.34 -1.05
N GLU A 187 -8.29 9.10 -1.22
CA GLU A 187 -7.66 7.81 -0.99
C GLU A 187 -7.66 7.43 0.49
N PHE A 188 -7.60 8.42 1.38
CA PHE A 188 -7.82 8.18 2.80
C PHE A 188 -9.21 7.61 3.06
N HIS A 189 -10.26 8.19 2.47
CA HIS A 189 -11.62 7.68 2.60
C HIS A 189 -11.78 6.28 1.98
N MET A 190 -11.17 6.02 0.82
CA MET A 190 -11.13 4.69 0.22
C MET A 190 -10.49 3.65 1.16
N ALA A 191 -9.30 3.97 1.70
CA ALA A 191 -8.61 3.08 2.63
C ALA A 191 -9.39 2.86 3.94
N LEU A 192 -10.08 3.88 4.44
CA LEU A 192 -11.01 3.75 5.58
C LEU A 192 -12.13 2.76 5.27
N ASN A 193 -12.75 2.88 4.09
CA ASN A 193 -13.86 2.01 3.70
C ASN A 193 -13.41 0.56 3.52
N LEU A 194 -12.19 0.33 2.99
CA LEU A 194 -11.57 -0.99 2.96
C LEU A 194 -11.45 -1.57 4.37
N VAL A 195 -10.96 -0.78 5.35
CA VAL A 195 -10.68 -1.27 6.70
C VAL A 195 -11.93 -1.46 7.57
N LYS A 196 -12.99 -0.68 7.35
CA LYS A 196 -14.28 -0.85 8.03
C LYS A 196 -14.91 -2.22 7.78
N GLY A 197 -14.60 -2.86 6.65
CA GLY A 197 -15.07 -4.21 6.33
C GLY A 197 -14.33 -5.34 7.05
N PHE A 198 -13.36 -5.06 7.93
CA PHE A 198 -12.50 -6.08 8.53
C PHE A 198 -12.96 -6.52 9.92
N SER A 199 -12.85 -7.83 10.17
CA SER A 199 -12.92 -8.39 11.51
C SER A 199 -11.77 -7.85 12.37
N THR A 200 -12.10 -7.27 13.52
CA THR A 200 -11.18 -6.63 14.48
C THR A 200 -10.25 -7.62 15.21
N LYS A 201 -10.29 -8.90 14.84
CA LYS A 201 -9.58 -9.99 15.54
C LYS A 201 -8.12 -10.17 15.12
N SER A 202 -7.69 -9.71 13.94
CA SER A 202 -6.30 -9.88 13.46
C SER A 202 -5.36 -8.75 13.91
N TYR A 203 -4.10 -9.08 14.21
CA TYR A 203 -3.02 -8.12 14.51
C TYR A 203 -2.85 -7.06 13.40
N ILE A 204 -2.92 -7.49 12.14
CA ILE A 204 -2.78 -6.61 10.98
C ILE A 204 -3.97 -5.62 10.93
N SER A 205 -5.19 -6.08 11.21
CA SER A 205 -6.36 -5.21 11.32
C SER A 205 -6.20 -4.18 12.43
N LYS A 206 -5.72 -4.59 13.62
CA LYS A 206 -5.45 -3.66 14.73
C LYS A 206 -4.40 -2.61 14.36
N ARG A 207 -3.34 -3.01 13.66
CA ARG A 207 -2.29 -2.10 13.17
C ARG A 207 -2.85 -1.12 12.14
N LEU A 208 -3.63 -1.60 11.17
CA LEU A 208 -4.34 -0.78 10.18
C LEU A 208 -5.24 0.25 10.87
N TRP A 209 -6.05 -0.20 11.82
CA TRP A 209 -6.92 0.67 12.61
C TRP A 209 -6.13 1.74 13.40
N LYS A 210 -4.98 1.39 13.99
CA LYS A 210 -4.11 2.37 14.68
C LYS A 210 -3.55 3.41 13.72
N MET A 211 -3.07 3.00 12.54
CA MET A 211 -2.58 3.94 11.52
C MET A 211 -3.69 4.86 11.02
N ILE A 212 -4.88 4.30 10.80
CA ILE A 212 -6.08 5.06 10.43
C ILE A 212 -6.48 6.05 11.52
N LYS A 213 -6.47 5.65 12.80
CA LYS A 213 -6.81 6.54 13.92
C LYS A 213 -5.83 7.70 14.01
N GLY A 214 -4.53 7.41 13.91
CA GLY A 214 -3.50 8.47 13.86
C GLY A 214 -3.68 9.39 12.66
N LEU A 215 -4.03 8.83 11.50
CA LEU A 215 -4.27 9.62 10.30
C LEU A 215 -5.56 10.44 10.36
N ARG A 216 -6.60 9.94 11.04
CA ARG A 216 -7.84 10.69 11.35
C ARG A 216 -7.56 11.83 12.32
N GLU A 217 -6.78 11.61 13.37
CA GLU A 217 -6.44 12.64 14.35
C GLU A 217 -5.62 13.77 13.71
N VAL A 218 -4.63 13.40 12.89
CA VAL A 218 -3.90 14.37 12.07
C VAL A 218 -4.85 15.03 11.06
N GLY A 219 -5.77 14.26 10.49
CA GLY A 219 -6.88 14.67 9.66
C GLY A 219 -7.71 15.82 10.26
N GLU A 220 -8.21 15.61 11.46
CA GLU A 220 -9.06 16.53 12.22
C GLU A 220 -8.29 17.77 12.65
N ARG A 221 -7.04 17.62 13.11
CA ARG A 221 -6.16 18.76 13.45
C ARG A 221 -5.86 19.66 12.25
N LEU A 222 -5.89 19.11 11.05
CA LEU A 222 -5.62 19.82 9.79
C LEU A 222 -6.90 20.21 9.02
N GLY A 223 -8.09 19.98 9.59
CA GLY A 223 -9.38 20.42 9.02
C GLY A 223 -9.92 19.56 7.86
N LEU A 224 -9.60 18.26 7.83
CA LEU A 224 -9.84 17.39 6.65
C LEU A 224 -10.98 16.41 6.78
N LEU A 225 -11.43 16.21 8.00
CA LEU A 225 -12.58 15.41 8.30
C LEU A 225 -13.58 16.33 8.99
N PRO A 226 -14.88 16.27 8.65
CA PRO A 226 -15.90 16.83 9.51
C PRO A 226 -15.66 16.29 10.92
N HIS A 227 -15.69 17.17 11.93
CA HIS A 227 -15.56 16.80 13.32
C HIS A 227 -16.75 15.92 13.72
N THR A 228 -16.68 14.63 13.42
CA THR A 228 -17.61 13.65 13.97
C THR A 228 -17.06 13.25 15.32
N LEU A 229 -17.45 14.04 16.33
CA LEU A 229 -17.46 13.57 17.71
C LEU A 229 -18.05 12.15 17.72
N PRO A 230 -17.33 11.14 18.23
CA PRO A 230 -17.99 9.93 18.67
C PRO A 230 -18.81 10.34 19.89
N THR A 231 -20.09 10.63 19.70
CA THR A 231 -21.07 10.60 20.79
C THR A 231 -21.30 9.14 21.15
N GLU A 232 -20.30 8.51 21.79
CA GLU A 232 -20.55 7.29 22.56
C GLU A 232 -21.01 7.70 23.96
N SER A 233 -22.07 7.04 24.41
CA SER A 233 -22.85 7.25 25.63
C SER A 233 -23.65 8.55 25.71
N ALA A 234 -24.85 8.49 25.13
CA ALA A 234 -26.00 9.14 25.75
C ALA A 234 -26.13 8.61 27.18
N ASP A 235 -25.59 9.36 28.14
CA ASP A 235 -25.82 9.14 29.56
C ASP A 235 -27.13 9.89 29.92
N PRO A 236 -28.23 9.19 30.28
CA PRO A 236 -29.53 9.84 30.52
C PRO A 236 -29.56 10.79 31.73
N HIS A 237 -28.46 10.93 32.46
CA HIS A 237 -28.45 11.66 33.73
C HIS A 237 -28.01 13.14 33.64
N SER A 238 -27.57 13.64 32.48
CA SER A 238 -27.14 15.04 32.34
C SER A 238 -28.28 16.04 32.10
N THR A 239 -29.50 15.58 31.82
CA THR A 239 -30.64 16.47 31.53
C THR A 239 -31.24 17.11 32.79
N ALA A 240 -30.90 16.64 34.00
CA ALA A 240 -31.35 17.25 35.25
C ALA A 240 -30.50 18.47 35.67
N ALA A 241 -29.21 18.50 35.33
CA ALA A 241 -28.31 19.59 35.71
C ALA A 241 -28.47 20.84 34.82
N VAL A 242 -28.89 20.67 33.56
CA VAL A 242 -29.11 21.79 32.62
C VAL A 242 -30.48 22.46 32.84
N ALA A 243 -31.45 21.77 33.47
CA ALA A 243 -32.75 22.33 33.82
C ALA A 243 -32.73 23.20 35.09
N MET A 244 -31.81 22.95 36.04
CA MET A 244 -31.69 23.72 37.30
C MET A 244 -30.85 25.00 37.16
N ALA A 245 -30.16 25.21 36.04
CA ALA A 245 -29.38 26.43 35.79
C ALA A 245 -30.18 27.55 35.10
N ARG A 246 -31.45 27.31 34.72
CA ARG A 246 -32.29 28.29 34.01
C ARG A 246 -33.36 28.97 34.88
N THR A 247 -33.48 28.59 36.15
CA THR A 247 -34.49 29.15 37.08
C THR A 247 -33.94 30.10 38.15
N CYS A 248 -32.63 30.36 38.20
CA CYS A 248 -32.04 31.33 39.15
C CYS A 248 -31.70 32.70 38.53
N ARG A 249 -32.32 33.08 37.40
CA ARG A 249 -32.11 34.41 36.78
C ARG A 249 -33.41 35.20 36.56
N ALA A 250 -34.33 35.06 37.49
CA ALA A 250 -35.52 35.91 37.62
C ALA A 250 -35.80 36.13 39.11
N PHE A 251 -34.98 36.94 39.78
CA PHE A 251 -35.31 37.80 40.93
C PHE A 251 -34.00 38.46 41.40
N GLY A 252 -33.89 39.75 41.15
CA GLY A 252 -32.71 40.59 41.40
C GLY A 252 -32.77 41.82 40.53
#